data_AF-U4JY58-F1
#
_entry.id   AF-U4JY58-F1
#
_cell.length_a   1.000
_cell.length_b   1.000
_cell.length_c   1.000
_cell.angle_alpha   90.00
_cell.angle_beta   90.00
_cell.angle_gamma   90.00
#
_symmetry.space_group_name_H-M   'P 1'
#
loop_
_entity.id
_entity.type
_entity.pdbx_description
1 polymer ?
#
loop_
_entity_poly.entity_id
_entity_poly.type
_entity_poly.pdbx_seq_one_letter_code
_entity_poly.pdbx_strand_id
1 'polypeptide(L)' 'MAYDLLKQAGVTSQVEIIDIAFDDELFQRYGVTIPVISVSESGESELGWPFDLPQLQQWLDKHGINHHS' A
#
# COMPACT_ATOMS: atom_id res chain seq x y z
N MET A 1 11.24 -6.02 0.52
CA MET A 1 10.70 -4.69 0.11
C MET A 1 9.21 -4.66 0.40
N ALA A 2 8.52 -3.50 0.33
CA ALA A 2 7.08 -3.38 0.61
C ALA A 2 6.23 -4.44 -0.10
N TYR A 3 6.51 -4.68 -1.38
CA TYR A 3 5.79 -5.67 -2.18
C TYR A 3 5.96 -7.11 -1.69
N ASP A 4 7.09 -7.46 -1.07
CA ASP A 4 7.29 -8.81 -0.50
C ASP A 4 6.45 -9.02 0.75
N LEU A 5 6.18 -7.95 1.51
CA LEU A 5 5.26 -8.03 2.66
C LEU A 5 3.83 -8.24 2.20
N LEU A 6 3.42 -7.63 1.08
CA LEU A 6 2.11 -7.90 0.45
C LEU A 6 1.98 -9.36 0.00
N LYS A 7 3.05 -9.97 -0.53
CA LYS A 7 3.08 -11.41 -0.84
C LYS A 7 2.90 -12.27 0.41
N GLN A 8 3.62 -11.95 1.48
CA GLN A 8 3.51 -12.67 2.76
C GLN A 8 2.13 -12.52 3.39
N ALA A 9 1.49 -11.36 3.23
CA ALA A 9 0.12 -11.11 3.68
C ALA A 9 -0.95 -11.76 2.79
N GLY A 10 -0.59 -12.34 1.64
CA GLY A 10 -1.54 -13.03 0.76
C GLY A 10 -2.53 -12.13 0.00
N VAL A 11 -2.28 -10.82 -0.05
CA VAL A 11 -3.22 -9.83 -0.64
C VAL A 11 -2.83 -9.35 -2.03
N THR A 12 -1.74 -9.86 -2.61
CA THR A 12 -1.22 -9.37 -3.91
C THR A 12 -2.21 -9.40 -5.08
N SER A 13 -3.23 -10.28 -5.05
CA SER A 13 -4.28 -10.34 -6.07
C SER A 13 -5.25 -9.15 -6.02
N GLN A 14 -5.26 -8.39 -4.91
CA GLN A 14 -6.09 -7.21 -4.69
C GLN A 14 -5.30 -5.90 -4.80
N VAL A 15 -4.02 -5.98 -5.20
CA VAL A 15 -3.12 -4.83 -5.29
C VAL A 15 -2.96 -4.42 -6.74
N GLU A 16 -3.25 -3.16 -7.02
CA GLU A 16 -2.85 -2.48 -8.25
C GLU A 16 -1.54 -1.73 -8.02
N ILE A 17 -0.59 -1.88 -8.96
CA ILE A 17 0.67 -1.12 -8.94
C ILE A 17 0.49 0.09 -9.83
N ILE A 18 0.55 1.27 -9.23
CA ILE A 18 0.47 2.55 -9.93
C ILE A 18 1.87 3.12 -10.10
N ASP A 19 2.27 3.39 -11.34
CA ASP A 19 3.47 4.17 -11.64
C ASP A 19 3.11 5.66 -11.66
N ILE A 20 3.75 6.41 -10.78
CA ILE A 20 3.48 7.83 -10.58
C ILE A 20 4.38 8.73 -11.43
N ALA A 21 5.30 8.19 -12.23
CA ALA A 21 6.31 8.98 -12.93
C ALA A 21 5.75 10.02 -13.92
N PHE A 22 4.52 9.83 -14.40
CA PHE A 22 3.86 10.72 -15.36
C PHE A 22 2.57 11.35 -14.82
N ASP A 23 2.26 11.15 -13.54
CA ASP A 23 1.12 11.77 -12.86
C ASP A 23 1.66 12.88 -11.95
N ASP A 24 1.49 14.13 -12.36
CA ASP A 24 2.04 15.28 -11.65
C ASP A 24 1.53 15.39 -10.21
N GLU A 25 0.28 14.98 -9.94
CA GLU A 25 -0.32 15.05 -8.61
C GLU A 25 0.27 13.96 -7.71
N LEU A 26 0.32 12.72 -8.19
CA LEU A 26 0.91 11.60 -7.45
C LEU A 26 2.42 11.74 -7.30
N PHE A 27 3.12 12.27 -8.31
CA PHE A 27 4.55 12.54 -8.24
C PHE A 27 4.89 13.61 -7.21
N GLN A 28 4.12 14.71 -7.17
CA GLN A 28 4.28 15.73 -6.14
C GLN A 28 4.01 15.18 -4.73
N ARG A 29 3.00 14.31 -4.58
CA ARG A 29 2.62 13.73 -3.30
C ARG A 29 3.57 12.65 -2.80
N TYR A 30 4.03 11.76 -3.69
CA TYR A 30 4.74 10.53 -3.30
C TYR A 30 6.15 10.37 -3.89
N GLY A 31 6.64 11.28 -4.73
CA GLY A 31 7.90 11.12 -5.47
C GLY A 31 9.15 10.85 -4.62
N VAL A 32 9.09 11.11 -3.30
CA VAL A 32 10.17 10.83 -2.34
C VAL A 32 9.80 9.81 -1.25
N THR A 33 8.53 9.39 -1.17
CA THR A 33 8.00 8.52 -0.11
C THR A 33 7.58 7.14 -0.61
N ILE A 34 7.57 6.91 -1.94
CA ILE A 34 7.31 5.57 -2.48
C ILE A 34 8.34 4.55 -1.94
N PRO A 35 7.90 3.31 -1.61
CA PRO A 35 6.55 2.79 -1.83
C PRO A 35 5.54 3.19 -0.75
N VAL A 36 4.30 3.49 -1.18
CA VAL A 36 3.14 3.78 -0.31
C VAL A 36 2.01 2.83 -0.70
N ILE A 37 1.30 2.29 0.28
CA ILE A 37 0.07 1.51 0.07
C ILE A 37 -1.12 2.42 0.40
N SER A 38 -2.15 2.42 -0.44
CA SER A 38 -3.40 3.12 -0.17
C SER A 38 -4.59 2.21 -0.45
N VAL A 39 -5.69 2.38 0.30
CA VAL A 39 -6.99 1.74 0.02
C VAL A 39 -7.93 2.61 -0.81
N SER A 40 -7.56 3.86 -1.09
CA SER A 40 -8.33 4.78 -1.94
C SER A 40 -7.41 5.69 -2.76
N GLU A 41 -7.86 6.11 -3.94
CA GLU A 41 -7.14 7.12 -4.74
C GLU A 41 -7.09 8.49 -4.05
N SER A 42 -8.04 8.78 -3.15
CA SER A 42 -8.04 10.02 -2.35
C SER A 42 -6.90 10.10 -1.32
N GLY A 43 -6.27 8.96 -0.99
CA GLY A 43 -5.18 8.89 -0.01
C GLY A 43 -5.62 9.20 1.43
N GLU A 44 -6.88 8.94 1.76
CA GLU A 44 -7.39 9.12 3.14
C GLU A 44 -6.83 8.08 4.11
N SER A 45 -6.27 6.99 3.58
CA SER A 45 -5.75 5.89 4.36
C SER A 45 -4.56 5.28 3.65
N GLU A 46 -3.38 5.67 4.12
CA GLU A 46 -2.09 5.30 3.54
C GLU A 46 -1.23 4.58 4.57
N LEU A 47 -0.35 3.72 4.07
CA LEU A 47 0.75 3.12 4.81
C LEU A 47 2.04 3.39 4.04
N GLY A 48 2.80 4.38 4.51
CA GLY A 48 4.09 4.75 3.93
C GLY A 48 5.21 3.83 4.42
N TRP A 49 6.12 3.47 3.51
CA TRP A 49 7.32 2.74 3.87
C TRP A 49 8.26 3.59 4.76
N PRO A 50 9.00 2.99 5.71
CA PRO A 50 9.08 1.56 6.03
C PRO A 50 7.99 1.06 7.00
N PHE A 51 7.59 -0.19 6.81
CA PHE A 51 6.75 -0.94 7.74
C PHE A 51 7.13 -2.43 7.71
N ASP A 52 6.76 -3.16 8.75
CA ASP A 52 6.91 -4.61 8.86
C ASP A 52 5.59 -5.36 8.57
N LEU A 53 5.64 -6.69 8.61
CA LEU A 53 4.47 -7.53 8.34
C LEU A 53 3.33 -7.32 9.38
N PRO A 54 3.59 -7.29 10.70
CA PRO A 54 2.57 -6.97 11.69
C PRO A 54 1.89 -5.61 11.46
N GLN A 55 2.66 -4.56 11.14
CA GLN A 55 2.11 -3.24 10.85
C GLN A 55 1.22 -3.25 9.60
N LEU A 56 1.65 -3.96 8.55
CA LEU A 56 0.84 -4.16 7.35
C LEU A 56 -0.47 -4.89 7.66
N GLN A 57 -0.41 -5.99 8.41
CA GLN A 57 -1.60 -6.78 8.77
C GLN A 57 -2.59 -5.96 9.59
N GLN A 58 -2.12 -5.24 10.62
CA GLN A 58 -2.98 -4.38 11.43
C GLN A 58 -3.64 -3.28 10.59
N TRP A 59 -2.91 -2.73 9.62
CA TRP A 59 -3.44 -1.74 8.72
C TRP A 59 -4.51 -2.34 7.79
N LEU A 60 -4.25 -3.52 7.20
CA LEU A 60 -5.21 -4.24 6.37
C LEU A 60 -6.49 -4.58 7.14
N ASP A 61 -6.36 -5.08 8.38
CA ASP A 61 -7.48 -5.40 9.27
C ASP A 61 -8.35 -4.16 9.55
N LYS A 62 -7.71 -3.01 9.84
CA LYS A 62 -8.39 -1.72 10.06
C LYS A 62 -9.21 -1.29 8.84
N HIS A 63 -8.78 -1.68 7.65
CA HIS A 63 -9.45 -1.38 6.39
C HIS A 63 -10.34 -2.51 5.87
N GLY A 64 -10.54 -3.59 6.66
CA GLY A 64 -11.40 -4.71 6.31
C GLY A 64 -10.86 -5.61 5.20
N ILE A 65 -9.57 -5.49 4.85
CA ILE A 65 -8.90 -6.29 3.83
C ILE A 65 -8.35 -7.54 4.53
N ASN A 66 -9.24 -8.49 4.81
CA ASN A 66 -8.87 -9.72 5.49
C ASN A 66 -8.77 -10.88 4.50
N HIS A 67 -7.70 -11.66 4.60
CA HIS A 67 -7.58 -12.95 3.95
C HIS A 67 -8.51 -13.94 4.68
N HIS A 68 -9.74 -14.15 4.18
CA HIS A 68 -10.50 -15.34 4.55
C HIS A 68 -9.83 -16.55 3.87
N SER A 69 -9.32 -17.46 4.71
CA SER A 69 -8.77 -18.76 4.31
C SER A 69 -9.71 -19.59 3.44
#